data_AF-A0A255DZP7-F1
#
_entry.id   AF-A0A255DZP7-F1
#
_cell.length_a   1.000
_cell.length_b   1.000
_cell.length_c   1.000
_cell.angle_alpha   90.00
_cell.angle_beta   90.00
_cell.angle_gamma   90.00
#
_symmetry.space_group_name_H-M   'P 1'
#
loop_
_entity.id
_entity.type
_entity.pdbx_description
1 polymer ?
#
loop_
_entity_poly.entity_id
_entity_poly.type
_entity_poly.pdbx_seq_one_letter_code
_entity_poly.pdbx_strand_id
1 'polypeptide(L)'
;MGVALGIARIFIVLLMVAGCAAAHADPDQGLPLADGSSQTVTAAIDAITAFPTELDPRIWEGTQMKADVRQMSLQVVNRVVATSGIDGLAVDSVELFGSNASYEYDDASDFGIHVFTHSPSFAPAQLNGLLKLLNDAVERRQEGRITFNGVPVEVTFHAERTQSYEPQPGIGQYSVSEDRWIVMPTRQPDHFDRAQMATDMTRFIDEYNSLVSAYAAQRKGFECSRFGTLDDALGDYRNAGFVNGFGSRSTQNLTYRALRRLNISIPAMLDTLEDECTFVNESIG
;
A
#
# COMPACT_ATOMS: atom_id res chain seq x y z
N MET A 1 -39.13 -71.41 -0.98
CA MET A 1 -37.71 -71.11 -0.76
C MET A 1 -37.20 -70.35 -1.97
N GLY A 2 -36.83 -69.09 -1.78
CA GLY A 2 -36.40 -68.20 -2.86
C GLY A 2 -36.09 -66.83 -2.27
N VAL A 3 -34.82 -66.65 -1.89
CA VAL A 3 -34.27 -65.42 -1.30
C VAL A 3 -34.11 -64.40 -2.42
N ALA A 4 -34.70 -63.20 -2.27
CA ALA A 4 -34.42 -62.06 -3.14
C ALA A 4 -33.58 -61.04 -2.36
N LEU A 5 -32.30 -60.96 -2.72
CA LEU A 5 -31.30 -60.03 -2.22
C LEU A 5 -31.66 -58.59 -2.58
N GLY A 6 -31.64 -57.71 -1.57
CA GLY A 6 -31.72 -56.26 -1.76
C GLY A 6 -30.43 -55.71 -2.36
N ILE A 7 -30.55 -54.92 -3.43
CA ILE A 7 -29.45 -54.14 -4.01
C ILE A 7 -29.50 -52.74 -3.40
N ALA A 8 -28.61 -52.48 -2.45
CA ALA A 8 -28.34 -51.13 -1.95
C ALA A 8 -27.56 -50.35 -3.01
N ARG A 9 -28.14 -49.26 -3.52
CA ARG A 9 -27.47 -48.31 -4.42
C ARG A 9 -26.54 -47.43 -3.58
N ILE A 10 -25.24 -47.66 -3.68
CA ILE A 10 -24.21 -46.76 -3.16
C ILE A 10 -24.10 -45.57 -4.12
N PHE A 11 -24.53 -44.39 -3.67
CA PHE A 11 -24.21 -43.13 -4.35
C PHE A 11 -22.77 -42.75 -4.02
N ILE A 12 -21.87 -42.89 -5.00
CA ILE A 12 -20.54 -42.28 -4.94
C ILE A 12 -20.74 -40.79 -5.20
N VAL A 13 -20.64 -39.99 -4.14
CA VAL A 13 -20.52 -38.53 -4.25
C VAL A 13 -19.08 -38.25 -4.68
N LEU A 14 -18.90 -37.89 -5.95
CA LEU A 14 -17.63 -37.40 -6.47
C LEU A 14 -17.40 -36.00 -5.89
N LEU A 15 -16.59 -35.91 -4.83
CA LEU A 15 -16.15 -34.65 -4.27
C LEU A 15 -15.20 -33.99 -5.28
N MET A 16 -15.71 -33.08 -6.10
CA MET A 16 -14.87 -32.23 -6.94
C MET A 16 -14.13 -31.26 -6.02
N VAL A 17 -12.87 -31.56 -5.72
CA VAL A 17 -11.95 -30.60 -5.12
C VAL A 17 -11.67 -29.56 -6.19
N ALA A 18 -12.41 -28.44 -6.15
CA ALA A 18 -12.04 -27.25 -6.88
C ALA A 18 -10.73 -26.73 -6.26
N GLY A 19 -9.61 -27.12 -6.85
CA GLY A 19 -8.33 -26.52 -6.54
C GLY A 19 -8.41 -25.04 -6.89
N CYS A 20 -8.19 -24.17 -5.89
CA CYS A 20 -7.95 -22.77 -6.13
C CYS A 20 -6.70 -22.64 -7.02
N ALA A 21 -6.91 -22.40 -8.32
CA ALA A 21 -5.86 -21.89 -9.17
C ALA A 21 -5.56 -20.47 -8.67
N ALA A 22 -4.48 -20.32 -7.89
CA ALA A 22 -3.79 -19.05 -7.87
C ALA A 22 -3.44 -18.75 -9.33
N ALA A 23 -3.76 -17.56 -9.81
CA ALA A 23 -3.33 -17.12 -11.12
C ALA A 23 -1.80 -17.17 -11.13
N HIS A 24 -1.23 -18.22 -11.70
CA HIS A 24 0.16 -18.24 -12.07
C HIS A 24 0.31 -17.15 -13.13
N ALA A 25 1.10 -16.13 -12.80
CA ALA A 25 1.56 -15.17 -13.79
C ALA A 25 2.17 -15.96 -14.95
N ASP A 26 1.65 -15.73 -16.15
CA ASP A 26 2.12 -16.36 -17.37
C ASP A 26 3.57 -15.92 -17.61
N PRO A 27 4.57 -16.83 -17.59
CA PRO A 27 5.97 -16.48 -17.77
C PRO A 27 6.29 -15.93 -19.18
N ASP A 28 5.34 -16.00 -20.12
CA ASP A 28 5.43 -15.47 -21.49
C ASP A 28 4.90 -14.02 -21.65
N GLN A 29 4.33 -13.40 -20.61
CA GLN A 29 4.16 -11.95 -20.66
C GLN A 29 5.54 -11.29 -20.45
N GLY A 30 6.01 -10.56 -21.47
CA GLY A 30 7.28 -9.84 -21.40
C GLY A 30 7.34 -8.96 -20.15
N LEU A 31 8.55 -8.77 -19.59
CA LEU A 31 8.72 -7.99 -18.37
C LEU A 31 8.13 -6.58 -18.54
N PRO A 32 7.42 -6.05 -17.52
CA PRO A 32 6.64 -4.83 -17.67
C PRO A 32 7.53 -3.60 -17.83
N LEU A 33 7.42 -2.91 -18.97
CA LEU A 33 8.04 -1.60 -19.18
C LEU A 33 7.06 -0.48 -18.83
N ALA A 34 7.59 0.61 -18.27
CA ALA A 34 6.85 1.84 -18.01
C ALA A 34 6.74 2.69 -19.28
N ASP A 35 5.55 3.23 -19.55
CA ASP A 35 5.31 4.17 -20.64
C ASP A 35 5.88 5.55 -20.29
N GLY A 36 7.02 5.87 -20.90
CA GLY A 36 7.73 7.16 -20.79
C GLY A 36 7.32 8.21 -21.81
N SER A 37 6.23 8.02 -22.56
CA SER A 37 5.79 9.01 -23.54
C SER A 37 5.44 10.35 -22.86
N SER A 38 5.73 11.46 -23.54
CA SER A 38 5.45 12.81 -23.00
C SER A 38 3.97 13.02 -22.64
N GLN A 39 3.08 12.35 -23.36
CA GLN A 39 1.64 12.36 -23.09
C GLN A 39 1.33 11.71 -21.73
N THR A 40 1.87 10.52 -21.47
CA THR A 40 1.65 9.79 -20.21
C THR A 40 2.28 10.51 -19.03
N VAL A 41 3.50 11.03 -19.18
CA VAL A 41 4.16 11.84 -18.13
C VAL A 41 3.33 13.08 -17.80
N THR A 42 2.85 13.80 -18.82
CA THR A 42 2.03 15.01 -18.62
C THR A 42 0.71 14.67 -17.93
N ALA A 43 0.02 13.60 -18.36
CA ALA A 43 -1.23 13.16 -17.76
C ALA A 43 -1.08 12.78 -16.28
N ALA A 44 0.00 12.07 -15.93
CA ALA A 44 0.30 11.71 -14.54
C ALA A 44 0.57 12.96 -13.67
N ILE A 45 1.28 13.95 -14.21
CA ILE A 45 1.54 15.23 -13.52
C ILE A 45 0.24 16.04 -13.35
N ASP A 46 -0.60 16.13 -14.38
CA ASP A 46 -1.90 16.80 -14.28
C ASP A 46 -2.75 16.16 -13.18
N ALA A 47 -2.83 14.82 -13.15
CA ALA A 47 -3.61 14.09 -12.17
C ALA A 47 -3.12 14.30 -10.72
N ILE A 48 -1.80 14.30 -10.49
CA ILE A 48 -1.24 14.42 -9.12
C ILE A 48 -1.24 15.85 -8.58
N THR A 49 -1.36 16.85 -9.45
CA THR A 49 -1.35 18.28 -9.07
C THR A 49 -2.75 18.90 -9.04
N ALA A 50 -3.79 18.12 -9.36
CA ALA A 50 -5.18 18.50 -9.23
C ALA A 50 -5.67 18.34 -7.78
N PHE A 51 -5.24 19.24 -6.89
CA PHE A 51 -5.60 19.15 -5.47
C PHE A 51 -7.06 19.52 -5.18
N PRO A 52 -7.79 18.69 -4.43
CA PRO A 52 -9.13 19.04 -3.95
C PRO A 52 -9.14 20.25 -3.02
N THR A 53 -10.29 20.90 -2.92
CA THR A 53 -10.52 22.07 -2.06
C THR A 53 -11.30 21.76 -0.79
N GLU A 54 -11.88 20.56 -0.73
CA GLU A 54 -12.64 19.97 0.36
C GLU A 54 -12.04 18.61 0.72
N LEU A 55 -12.30 18.09 1.93
CA LEU A 55 -11.92 16.73 2.32
C LEU A 55 -12.67 15.69 1.48
N ASP A 56 -12.14 14.47 1.39
CA ASP A 56 -12.71 13.42 0.53
C ASP A 56 -14.17 13.15 0.86
N PRO A 57 -15.14 13.52 -0.01
CA PRO A 57 -16.55 13.33 0.26
C PRO A 57 -16.95 11.86 0.28
N ARG A 58 -16.07 10.93 -0.12
CA ARG A 58 -16.25 9.49 0.09
C ARG A 58 -16.13 9.13 1.57
N ILE A 59 -15.27 9.84 2.32
CA ILE A 59 -14.93 9.57 3.74
C ILE A 59 -15.60 10.56 4.70
N TRP A 60 -15.78 11.82 4.28
CA TRP A 60 -16.17 12.94 5.14
C TRP A 60 -17.52 13.54 4.75
N GLU A 61 -18.23 14.06 5.75
CA GLU A 61 -19.32 15.01 5.63
C GLU A 61 -18.85 16.36 6.20
N GLY A 62 -18.38 17.25 5.32
CA GLY A 62 -17.67 18.45 5.75
C GLY A 62 -16.37 18.08 6.46
N THR A 63 -16.28 18.33 7.77
CA THR A 63 -15.13 17.96 8.61
C THR A 63 -15.41 16.79 9.54
N GLN A 64 -16.58 16.15 9.43
CA GLN A 64 -16.96 15.01 10.27
C GLN A 64 -16.79 13.71 9.48
N MET A 65 -16.12 12.72 10.07
CA MET A 65 -16.01 11.40 9.43
C MET A 65 -17.39 10.77 9.37
N LYS A 66 -17.73 10.15 8.24
CA LYS A 66 -19.00 9.42 8.12
C LYS A 66 -19.07 8.29 9.14
N ALA A 67 -20.23 8.14 9.77
CA ALA A 67 -20.41 7.21 10.88
C ALA A 67 -20.17 5.74 10.48
N ASP A 68 -20.56 5.36 9.26
CA ASP A 68 -20.34 4.02 8.71
C ASP A 68 -18.84 3.73 8.46
N VAL A 69 -18.10 4.69 7.90
CA VAL A 69 -16.64 4.62 7.71
C VAL A 69 -15.96 4.41 9.06
N ARG A 70 -16.29 5.22 10.05
CA ARG A 70 -15.74 5.07 11.41
C ARG A 70 -16.07 3.71 12.00
N GLN A 71 -17.34 3.30 11.95
CA GLN A 71 -17.78 2.03 12.52
C GLN A 71 -17.06 0.85 11.87
N MET A 72 -16.93 0.84 10.54
CA MET A 72 -16.27 -0.26 9.82
C MET A 72 -14.77 -0.26 10.06
N SER A 73 -14.13 0.92 10.18
CA SER A 73 -12.72 1.02 10.57
C SER A 73 -12.46 0.27 11.88
N LEU A 74 -13.25 0.57 12.91
CA LEU A 74 -13.14 -0.08 14.22
C LEU A 74 -13.45 -1.58 14.16
N GLN A 75 -14.42 -2.00 13.34
CA GLN A 75 -14.71 -3.42 13.15
C GLN A 75 -13.57 -4.18 12.46
N VAL A 76 -12.93 -3.58 11.44
CA VAL A 76 -11.76 -4.15 10.78
C VAL A 76 -10.62 -4.32 11.78
N VAL A 77 -10.30 -3.28 12.55
CA VAL A 77 -9.26 -3.32 13.59
C VAL A 77 -9.55 -4.41 14.61
N ASN A 78 -10.77 -4.43 15.17
CA ASN A 78 -11.17 -5.42 16.18
C ASN A 78 -11.06 -6.86 15.66
N ARG A 79 -11.45 -7.12 14.42
CA ARG A 79 -11.32 -8.43 13.78
C ARG A 79 -9.85 -8.85 13.66
N VAL A 80 -8.98 -7.95 13.22
CA VAL A 80 -7.55 -8.24 13.08
C VAL A 80 -6.93 -8.53 14.45
N VAL A 81 -7.19 -7.70 15.46
CA VAL A 81 -6.68 -7.90 16.82
C VAL A 81 -7.16 -9.24 17.40
N ALA A 82 -8.45 -9.54 17.30
CA ALA A 82 -9.05 -10.78 17.82
C ALA A 82 -8.50 -12.05 17.17
N THR A 83 -7.97 -11.95 15.93
CA THR A 83 -7.42 -13.11 15.18
C THR A 83 -5.90 -13.08 15.06
N SER A 84 -5.24 -12.09 15.68
CA SER A 84 -3.78 -11.90 15.58
C SER A 84 -3.00 -13.03 16.25
N GLY A 85 -3.55 -13.63 17.30
CA GLY A 85 -2.85 -14.60 18.15
C GLY A 85 -1.76 -13.98 19.03
N ILE A 86 -1.65 -12.65 19.08
CA ILE A 86 -0.71 -11.94 19.93
C ILE A 86 -1.33 -11.80 21.32
N ASP A 87 -0.71 -12.44 22.31
CA ASP A 87 -1.20 -12.43 23.69
C ASP A 87 -1.24 -11.01 24.28
N GLY A 88 -2.35 -10.68 24.93
CA GLY A 88 -2.57 -9.37 25.56
C GLY A 88 -2.62 -8.16 24.61
N LEU A 89 -2.69 -8.34 23.28
CA LEU A 89 -2.72 -7.22 22.34
C LEU A 89 -3.97 -6.36 22.56
N ALA A 90 -3.74 -5.10 22.93
CA ALA A 90 -4.76 -4.09 23.16
C ALA A 90 -4.55 -2.88 22.27
N VAL A 91 -5.65 -2.26 21.83
CA VAL A 91 -5.62 -1.04 21.02
C VAL A 91 -5.69 0.17 21.92
N ASP A 92 -4.72 1.06 21.79
CA ASP A 92 -4.71 2.37 22.46
C ASP A 92 -5.49 3.40 21.65
N SER A 93 -5.29 3.41 20.34
CA SER A 93 -5.93 4.37 19.45
C SER A 93 -5.91 3.90 17.99
N VAL A 94 -6.90 4.38 17.24
CA VAL A 94 -6.99 4.20 15.78
C VAL A 94 -7.01 5.59 15.16
N GLU A 95 -6.07 5.87 14.26
CA GLU A 95 -5.87 7.19 13.71
C GLU A 95 -5.73 7.16 12.20
N LEU A 96 -6.31 8.15 11.54
CA LEU A 96 -6.19 8.36 10.10
C LEU A 96 -5.11 9.41 9.83
N PHE A 97 -4.17 9.05 8.96
CA PHE A 97 -3.08 9.90 8.48
C PHE A 97 -3.12 10.01 6.96
N GLY A 98 -2.24 10.84 6.40
CA GLY A 98 -1.99 10.88 4.97
C GLY A 98 -3.10 11.59 4.17
N SER A 99 -3.23 11.20 2.90
CA SER A 99 -3.98 11.98 1.91
C SER A 99 -5.47 12.13 2.23
N ASN A 100 -6.09 11.09 2.82
CA ASN A 100 -7.49 11.11 3.23
C ASN A 100 -7.74 11.85 4.56
N ALA A 101 -6.69 12.20 5.31
CA ALA A 101 -6.75 13.15 6.41
C ALA A 101 -6.42 14.59 5.95
N SER A 102 -6.32 14.85 4.64
CA SER A 102 -5.80 16.11 4.12
C SER A 102 -6.51 16.54 2.82
N TYR A 103 -6.00 17.59 2.16
CA TYR A 103 -6.50 18.08 0.86
C TYR A 103 -5.64 17.58 -0.31
N GLU A 104 -4.97 16.43 -0.12
CA GLU A 104 -4.02 15.85 -1.08
C GLU A 104 -4.46 14.46 -1.57
N TYR A 105 -5.71 14.07 -1.32
CA TYR A 105 -6.30 12.84 -1.85
C TYR A 105 -6.64 12.96 -3.34
N ASP A 106 -6.77 11.80 -3.98
CA ASP A 106 -7.31 11.64 -5.32
C ASP A 106 -7.89 10.22 -5.50
N ASP A 107 -8.16 9.84 -6.76
CA ASP A 107 -8.74 8.54 -7.09
C ASP A 107 -7.84 7.34 -6.75
N ALA A 108 -6.53 7.57 -6.60
CA ALA A 108 -5.56 6.55 -6.22
C ALA A 108 -5.18 6.59 -4.73
N SER A 109 -5.86 7.39 -3.93
CA SER A 109 -5.64 7.44 -2.48
C SER A 109 -6.24 6.25 -1.76
N ASP A 110 -5.48 5.72 -0.80
CA ASP A 110 -5.95 4.80 0.24
C ASP A 110 -6.58 5.54 1.43
N PHE A 111 -7.36 4.80 2.22
CA PHE A 111 -7.78 5.12 3.57
C PHE A 111 -6.83 4.42 4.55
N GLY A 112 -5.65 5.00 4.75
CA GLY A 112 -4.60 4.47 5.64
C GLY A 112 -4.84 4.78 7.11
N ILE A 113 -5.28 3.78 7.88
CA ILE A 113 -5.40 3.88 9.34
C ILE A 113 -4.20 3.24 10.05
N HIS A 114 -3.70 3.97 11.05
CA HIS A 114 -2.63 3.53 11.92
C HIS A 114 -3.21 3.18 13.29
N VAL A 115 -2.87 1.99 13.77
CA VAL A 115 -3.39 1.44 15.02
C VAL A 115 -2.23 1.38 16.02
N PHE A 116 -2.30 2.19 17.05
CA PHE A 116 -1.32 2.13 18.14
C PHE A 116 -1.80 1.15 19.19
N THR A 117 -0.89 0.29 19.62
CA THR A 117 -1.20 -0.86 20.47
C THR A 117 -0.15 -1.07 21.54
N HIS A 118 -0.55 -1.75 22.60
CA HIS A 118 0.36 -2.28 23.60
C HIS A 118 0.01 -3.74 23.92
N SER A 119 0.91 -4.43 24.63
CA SER A 119 0.62 -5.71 25.27
C SER A 119 1.36 -5.80 26.60
N PRO A 120 0.70 -6.23 27.69
CA PRO A 120 1.39 -6.50 28.95
C PRO A 120 2.31 -7.73 28.88
N SER A 121 2.14 -8.59 27.86
CA SER A 121 2.90 -9.83 27.69
C SER A 121 4.24 -9.62 26.95
N PHE A 122 4.44 -8.46 26.29
CA PHE A 122 5.61 -8.20 25.46
C PHE A 122 6.19 -6.81 25.70
N ALA A 123 7.51 -6.71 25.76
CA ALA A 123 8.18 -5.41 25.71
C ALA A 123 7.99 -4.77 24.31
N PRO A 124 8.03 -3.42 24.17
CA PRO A 124 7.76 -2.74 22.90
C PRO A 124 8.60 -3.24 21.72
N ALA A 125 9.89 -3.51 21.93
CA ALA A 125 10.78 -4.04 20.89
C ALA A 125 10.35 -5.44 20.38
N GLN A 126 9.87 -6.31 21.28
CA GLN A 126 9.36 -7.63 20.91
C GLN A 126 8.01 -7.52 20.19
N LEU A 127 7.14 -6.65 20.70
CA LEU A 127 5.84 -6.37 20.10
C LEU A 127 6.01 -5.82 18.67
N ASN A 128 6.95 -4.90 18.44
CA ASN A 128 7.27 -4.39 17.10
C ASN A 128 7.62 -5.51 16.10
N GLY A 129 8.38 -6.52 16.53
CA GLY A 129 8.68 -7.69 15.69
C GLY A 129 7.43 -8.50 15.33
N LEU A 130 6.53 -8.71 16.28
CA LEU A 130 5.25 -9.40 16.05
C LEU A 130 4.31 -8.58 15.16
N LEU A 131 4.24 -7.27 15.38
CA LEU A 131 3.40 -6.36 14.61
C LEU A 131 3.89 -6.22 13.16
N LYS A 132 5.20 -6.29 12.91
CA LYS A 132 5.73 -6.39 11.54
C LYS A 132 5.13 -7.59 10.81
N LEU A 133 5.21 -8.78 11.40
CA LEU A 133 4.62 -9.99 10.81
C LEU A 133 3.10 -9.90 10.66
N LEU A 134 2.42 -9.23 11.60
CA LEU A 134 0.98 -8.96 11.50
C LEU A 134 0.67 -8.05 10.32
N ASN A 135 1.42 -6.97 10.13
CA ASN A 135 1.25 -6.03 9.03
C ASN A 135 1.45 -6.74 7.67
N ASP A 136 2.52 -7.52 7.51
CA ASP A 136 2.77 -8.32 6.30
C ASP A 136 1.61 -9.30 6.02
N ALA A 137 1.03 -9.88 7.08
CA ALA A 137 -0.13 -10.78 6.96
C ALA A 137 -1.44 -10.04 6.66
N VAL A 138 -1.60 -8.81 7.14
CA VAL A 138 -2.76 -7.95 6.87
C VAL A 138 -2.72 -7.49 5.42
N GLU A 139 -1.61 -6.92 4.98
CA GLU A 139 -1.36 -6.44 3.61
C GLU A 139 -1.68 -7.55 2.59
N ARG A 140 -0.95 -8.66 2.65
CA ARG A 140 -1.14 -9.81 1.75
C ARG A 140 -2.58 -10.34 1.69
N ARG A 141 -3.34 -10.24 2.77
CA ARG A 141 -4.71 -10.79 2.84
C ARG A 141 -5.80 -9.79 2.46
N GLN A 142 -5.57 -8.50 2.66
CA GLN A 142 -6.63 -7.48 2.68
C GLN A 142 -6.41 -6.33 1.71
N GLU A 143 -5.18 -6.05 1.30
CA GLU A 143 -4.86 -4.97 0.37
C GLU A 143 -5.70 -5.08 -0.91
N GLY A 144 -6.30 -3.95 -1.31
CA GLY A 144 -7.21 -3.86 -2.47
C GLY A 144 -8.54 -4.62 -2.35
N ARG A 145 -8.79 -5.35 -1.25
CA ARG A 145 -10.01 -6.19 -1.09
C ARG A 145 -11.06 -5.57 -0.18
N ILE A 146 -10.65 -4.66 0.70
CA ILE A 146 -11.57 -3.90 1.56
C ILE A 146 -11.59 -2.47 1.04
N THR A 147 -12.79 -1.95 0.79
CA THR A 147 -12.97 -0.57 0.35
C THR A 147 -14.07 0.12 1.16
N PHE A 148 -13.90 1.41 1.41
CA PHE A 148 -14.93 2.30 1.94
C PHE A 148 -15.31 3.30 0.86
N ASN A 149 -16.54 3.18 0.32
CA ASN A 149 -17.02 4.04 -0.75
C ASN A 149 -16.07 4.10 -1.96
N GLY A 150 -15.47 2.95 -2.31
CA GLY A 150 -14.51 2.82 -3.40
C GLY A 150 -13.06 3.15 -3.03
N VAL A 151 -12.78 3.65 -1.83
CA VAL A 151 -11.43 3.94 -1.33
C VAL A 151 -10.82 2.69 -0.71
N PRO A 152 -9.68 2.17 -1.18
CA PRO A 152 -9.00 1.02 -0.57
C PRO A 152 -8.65 1.29 0.90
N VAL A 153 -8.83 0.30 1.77
CA VAL A 153 -8.51 0.42 3.20
C VAL A 153 -7.17 -0.23 3.48
N GLU A 154 -6.28 0.51 4.15
CA GLU A 154 -4.99 0.02 4.63
C GLU A 154 -4.91 0.16 6.14
N VAL A 155 -4.37 -0.86 6.82
CA VAL A 155 -4.31 -0.90 8.28
C VAL A 155 -2.90 -1.29 8.72
N THR A 156 -2.25 -0.41 9.47
CA THR A 156 -0.88 -0.62 9.95
C THR A 156 -0.83 -0.52 11.47
N PHE A 157 -0.34 -1.56 12.13
CA PHE A 157 -0.21 -1.64 13.58
C PHE A 157 1.18 -1.22 14.05
N HIS A 158 1.23 -0.46 15.14
CA HIS A 158 2.43 0.09 15.76
C HIS A 158 2.43 -0.20 17.27
N ALA A 159 3.60 -0.53 17.84
CA ALA A 159 3.74 -0.64 19.30
C ALA A 159 4.03 0.73 19.95
N GLU A 160 4.54 1.69 19.16
CA GLU A 160 4.99 2.99 19.64
C GLU A 160 4.68 4.08 18.60
N ARG A 161 4.56 5.32 19.07
CA ARG A 161 4.53 6.51 18.21
C ARG A 161 5.95 6.97 17.93
N THR A 162 6.37 6.86 16.68
CA THR A 162 7.60 7.49 16.21
C THR A 162 7.35 8.98 15.92
N GLN A 163 8.42 9.74 15.72
CA GLN A 163 8.36 11.17 15.39
C GLN A 163 7.46 11.48 14.18
N SER A 164 7.33 10.56 13.22
CA SER A 164 6.49 10.70 12.03
C SER A 164 4.99 10.65 12.33
N TYR A 165 4.59 10.17 13.51
CA TYR A 165 3.19 10.08 13.96
C TYR A 165 2.83 11.09 15.04
N GLU A 166 3.79 11.94 15.42
CA GLU A 166 3.52 13.03 16.35
C GLU A 166 2.71 14.14 15.66
N PRO A 167 1.69 14.71 16.34
CA PRO A 167 0.88 15.80 15.81
C PRO A 167 1.72 16.98 15.32
N GLN A 168 1.52 17.37 14.06
CA GLN A 168 2.23 18.50 13.44
C GLN A 168 1.24 19.56 12.96
N PRO A 169 1.47 20.86 13.25
CA PRO A 169 0.56 21.93 12.83
C PRO A 169 0.25 21.90 11.33
N GLY A 170 -1.05 21.89 10.99
CA GLY A 170 -1.53 21.91 9.61
C GLY A 170 -1.46 20.56 8.87
N ILE A 171 -0.82 19.55 9.45
CA ILE A 171 -0.83 18.17 8.93
C ILE A 171 -1.99 17.43 9.57
N GLY A 172 -2.98 17.06 8.76
CA GLY A 172 -4.20 16.46 9.27
C GLY A 172 -3.96 15.11 9.94
N GLN A 173 -4.54 14.96 11.13
CA GLN A 173 -4.51 13.74 11.91
C GLN A 173 -5.83 13.60 12.65
N TYR A 174 -6.54 12.51 12.41
CA TYR A 174 -7.86 12.29 12.97
C TYR A 174 -7.90 11.04 13.84
N SER A 175 -8.45 11.15 15.05
CA SER A 175 -8.71 10.00 15.91
C SER A 175 -10.02 9.34 15.49
N VAL A 176 -9.91 8.20 14.81
CA VAL A 176 -11.05 7.35 14.46
C VAL A 176 -11.66 6.76 15.73
N SER A 177 -10.84 6.34 16.69
CA SER A 177 -11.32 5.81 17.97
C SER A 177 -12.10 6.84 18.79
N GLU A 178 -11.67 8.11 18.80
CA GLU A 178 -12.31 9.18 19.60
C GLU A 178 -13.28 10.06 18.80
N ASP A 179 -13.45 9.82 17.50
CA ASP A 179 -14.36 10.57 16.63
C ASP A 179 -14.06 12.08 16.57
N ARG A 180 -12.78 12.46 16.58
CA ARG A 180 -12.37 13.87 16.58
C ARG A 180 -11.02 14.10 15.91
N TRP A 181 -10.82 15.31 15.41
CA TRP A 181 -9.51 15.77 14.95
C TRP A 181 -8.53 15.85 16.11
N ILE A 182 -7.33 15.30 15.90
CA ILE A 182 -6.15 15.57 16.72
C ILE A 182 -5.50 16.86 16.21
N VAL A 183 -5.32 16.94 14.89
CA VAL A 183 -4.93 18.17 14.18
C VAL A 183 -5.81 18.32 12.95
N MET A 184 -6.46 19.48 12.80
CA MET A 184 -7.20 19.78 11.58
C MET A 184 -6.23 20.09 10.43
N PRO A 185 -6.38 19.49 9.24
CA PRO A 185 -5.57 19.80 8.07
C PRO A 185 -5.76 21.24 7.60
N THR A 186 -4.67 21.82 7.14
CA THR A 186 -4.66 23.02 6.30
C THR A 186 -4.23 22.66 4.89
N ARG A 187 -4.59 23.48 3.91
CA ARG A 187 -4.04 23.35 2.55
C ARG A 187 -2.53 23.58 2.61
N GLN A 188 -1.78 22.62 2.08
CA GLN A 188 -0.33 22.72 2.06
C GLN A 188 0.11 23.71 0.96
N PRO A 189 1.20 24.46 1.17
CA PRO A 189 1.76 25.30 0.13
C PRO A 189 2.29 24.46 -1.03
N ASP A 190 2.15 24.99 -2.24
CA ASP A 190 2.67 24.34 -3.43
C ASP A 190 4.18 24.61 -3.53
N HIS A 191 4.97 23.54 -3.39
CA HIS A 191 6.44 23.56 -3.49
C HIS A 191 6.92 22.64 -4.61
N PHE A 192 6.16 22.61 -5.71
CA PHE A 192 6.45 21.76 -6.86
C PHE A 192 6.67 22.58 -8.13
N ASP A 193 7.53 22.03 -9.00
CA ASP A 193 7.76 22.53 -10.36
C ASP A 193 7.41 21.40 -11.34
N ARG A 194 6.39 21.63 -12.16
CA ARG A 194 5.88 20.63 -13.12
C ARG A 194 6.90 20.26 -14.19
N ALA A 195 7.77 21.18 -14.61
CA ALA A 195 8.82 20.89 -15.58
C ALA A 195 9.93 20.04 -14.95
N GLN A 196 10.28 20.31 -13.69
CA GLN A 196 11.20 19.47 -12.93
C GLN A 196 10.61 18.08 -12.68
N MET A 197 9.33 17.98 -12.34
CA MET A 197 8.63 16.69 -12.22
C MET A 197 8.72 15.88 -13.50
N ALA A 198 8.47 16.49 -14.67
CA ALA A 198 8.57 15.80 -15.96
C ALA A 198 9.98 15.29 -16.25
N THR A 199 11.00 16.10 -15.91
CA THR A 199 12.41 15.73 -16.05
C THR A 199 12.75 14.54 -15.15
N ASP A 200 12.37 14.60 -13.88
CA ASP A 200 12.67 13.56 -12.89
C ASP A 200 11.90 12.27 -13.16
N MET A 201 10.64 12.36 -13.57
CA MET A 201 9.85 11.20 -13.99
C MET A 201 10.49 10.49 -15.18
N THR A 202 10.87 11.24 -16.22
CA THR A 202 11.51 10.67 -17.42
C THR A 202 12.80 9.94 -17.05
N ARG A 203 13.63 10.54 -16.19
CA ARG A 203 14.86 9.92 -15.71
C ARG A 203 14.59 8.58 -15.01
N PHE A 204 13.67 8.53 -14.05
CA PHE A 204 13.37 7.30 -13.32
C PHE A 204 12.70 6.23 -14.21
N ILE A 205 11.88 6.63 -15.18
CA ILE A 205 11.30 5.73 -16.17
C ILE A 205 12.39 5.10 -17.04
N ASP A 206 13.35 5.89 -17.51
CA ASP A 206 14.47 5.41 -18.31
C ASP A 206 15.39 4.48 -17.51
N GLU A 207 15.70 4.82 -16.26
CA GLU A 207 16.47 3.98 -15.33
C GLU A 207 15.78 2.62 -15.11
N TYR A 208 14.48 2.63 -14.80
CA TYR A 208 13.66 1.43 -14.63
C TYR A 208 13.63 0.58 -15.91
N ASN A 209 13.27 1.17 -17.06
CA ASN A 209 13.14 0.45 -18.33
C ASN A 209 14.47 -0.15 -18.79
N SER A 210 15.58 0.57 -18.59
CA SER A 210 16.93 0.07 -18.87
C SER A 210 17.29 -1.12 -17.98
N LEU A 211 16.95 -1.03 -16.68
CA LEU A 211 17.21 -2.10 -15.71
C LEU A 211 16.39 -3.37 -16.04
N VAL A 212 15.09 -3.22 -16.32
CA VAL A 212 14.20 -4.31 -16.75
C VAL A 212 14.71 -4.95 -18.04
N SER A 213 15.14 -4.15 -19.01
CA SER A 213 15.68 -4.66 -20.28
C SER A 213 16.98 -5.44 -20.08
N ALA A 214 17.85 -4.98 -19.16
CA ALA A 214 19.07 -5.70 -18.81
C ALA A 214 18.76 -7.04 -18.13
N TYR A 215 17.79 -7.09 -17.22
CA TYR A 215 17.33 -8.33 -16.58
C TYR A 215 16.69 -9.29 -17.60
N ALA A 216 15.89 -8.76 -18.53
CA ALA A 216 15.30 -9.56 -19.62
C ALA A 216 16.38 -10.25 -20.48
N ALA A 217 17.48 -9.56 -20.77
CA ALA A 217 18.56 -10.07 -21.61
C ALA A 217 19.39 -11.18 -20.93
N GLN A 218 19.50 -11.15 -19.61
CA GLN A 218 20.19 -12.17 -18.83
C GLN A 218 19.53 -12.32 -17.46
N ARG A 219 18.56 -13.23 -17.34
CA ARG A 219 17.83 -13.44 -16.08
C ARG A 219 18.69 -14.15 -15.02
N LYS A 220 19.34 -15.26 -15.39
CA LYS A 220 20.18 -16.03 -14.45
C LYS A 220 21.54 -15.36 -14.25
N GLY A 221 21.94 -15.21 -12.99
CA GLY A 221 23.17 -14.52 -12.59
C GLY A 221 23.07 -12.99 -12.68
N PHE A 222 21.86 -12.44 -12.82
CA PHE A 222 21.65 -11.00 -12.72
C PHE A 222 21.86 -10.51 -11.28
N GLU A 223 22.45 -9.34 -11.11
CA GLU A 223 22.63 -8.69 -9.81
C GLU A 223 21.30 -8.10 -9.32
N CYS A 224 20.49 -8.90 -8.62
CA CYS A 224 19.12 -8.54 -8.24
C CYS A 224 19.03 -7.29 -7.35
N SER A 225 20.04 -7.03 -6.51
CA SER A 225 20.13 -5.84 -5.65
C SER A 225 20.14 -4.51 -6.42
N ARG A 226 20.31 -4.53 -7.74
CA ARG A 226 20.15 -3.34 -8.59
C ARG A 226 18.72 -2.82 -8.61
N PHE A 227 17.71 -3.68 -8.41
CA PHE A 227 16.32 -3.26 -8.25
C PHE A 227 16.13 -2.51 -6.93
N GLY A 228 16.53 -3.09 -5.80
CA GLY A 228 16.52 -2.42 -4.50
C GLY A 228 17.35 -1.13 -4.46
N THR A 229 18.48 -1.07 -5.18
CA THR A 229 19.25 0.19 -5.30
C THR A 229 18.46 1.31 -5.97
N LEU A 230 17.64 0.98 -6.97
CA LEU A 230 16.77 1.96 -7.64
C LEU A 230 15.57 2.33 -6.77
N ASP A 231 15.04 1.39 -5.99
CA ASP A 231 13.98 1.68 -5.02
C ASP A 231 14.47 2.62 -3.91
N ASP A 232 15.64 2.34 -3.33
CA ASP A 232 16.32 3.21 -2.37
C ASP A 232 16.51 4.62 -2.94
N ALA A 233 16.95 4.73 -4.20
CA ALA A 233 17.13 6.02 -4.86
C ALA A 233 15.80 6.79 -5.03
N LEU A 234 14.68 6.09 -5.31
CA LEU A 234 13.34 6.69 -5.35
C LEU A 234 12.88 7.14 -3.97
N GLY A 235 13.13 6.32 -2.94
CA GLY A 235 12.84 6.61 -1.54
C GLY A 235 13.58 7.84 -1.03
N ASP A 236 14.90 7.91 -1.27
CA ASP A 236 15.76 9.03 -0.92
C ASP A 236 15.35 10.31 -1.64
N TYR A 237 15.08 10.21 -2.95
CA TYR A 237 14.59 11.33 -3.73
C TYR A 237 13.28 11.87 -3.13
N ARG A 238 12.29 11.01 -2.85
CA ARG A 238 11.04 11.40 -2.19
C ARG A 238 11.30 12.06 -0.84
N ASN A 239 12.13 11.45 0.00
CA ASN A 239 12.41 11.90 1.37
C ASN A 239 13.11 13.27 1.39
N ALA A 240 13.92 13.59 0.38
CA ALA A 240 14.55 14.89 0.26
C ALA A 240 13.54 16.05 0.27
N GLY A 241 12.33 15.87 -0.27
CA GLY A 241 11.27 16.88 -0.17
C GLY A 241 10.81 17.15 1.28
N PHE A 242 10.72 16.09 2.09
CA PHE A 242 10.32 16.21 3.49
C PHE A 242 11.45 16.75 4.38
N VAL A 243 12.68 16.27 4.19
CA VAL A 243 13.86 16.74 4.94
C VAL A 243 14.11 18.24 4.72
N ASN A 244 13.86 18.74 3.51
CA ASN A 244 13.98 20.17 3.18
C ASN A 244 12.76 21.01 3.60
N GLY A 245 11.75 20.41 4.25
CA GLY A 245 10.57 21.11 4.74
C GLY A 245 9.54 21.50 3.66
N PHE A 246 9.66 20.97 2.44
CA PHE A 246 8.71 21.24 1.35
C PHE A 246 7.40 20.44 1.47
N GLY A 247 7.38 19.42 2.32
CA GLY A 247 6.17 18.69 2.69
C GLY A 247 5.55 17.86 1.56
N SER A 248 4.25 17.58 1.69
CA SER A 248 3.51 16.65 0.83
C SER A 248 3.31 17.14 -0.61
N ARG A 249 3.40 18.46 -0.85
CA ARG A 249 3.31 19.10 -2.18
C ARG A 249 4.66 19.55 -2.73
N SER A 250 5.71 18.81 -2.39
CA SER A 250 7.04 18.97 -2.98
C SER A 250 7.16 18.32 -4.35
N THR A 251 8.03 18.86 -5.23
CA THR A 251 8.40 18.21 -6.51
C THR A 251 8.70 16.72 -6.29
N GLN A 252 9.49 16.42 -5.27
CA GLN A 252 9.97 15.07 -5.01
C GLN A 252 8.84 14.09 -4.66
N ASN A 253 7.99 14.47 -3.71
CA ASN A 253 6.89 13.60 -3.30
C ASN A 253 5.85 13.44 -4.42
N LEU A 254 5.52 14.51 -5.15
CA LEU A 254 4.54 14.42 -6.24
C LEU A 254 5.08 13.64 -7.44
N THR A 255 6.36 13.75 -7.78
CA THR A 255 7.02 12.89 -8.78
C THR A 255 6.95 11.42 -8.39
N TYR A 256 7.32 11.08 -7.15
CA TYR A 256 7.20 9.69 -6.66
C TYR A 256 5.76 9.18 -6.75
N ARG A 257 4.79 10.00 -6.32
CA ARG A 257 3.36 9.64 -6.41
C ARG A 257 2.91 9.46 -7.86
N ALA A 258 3.41 10.25 -8.80
CA ALA A 258 3.10 10.15 -10.23
C ALA A 258 3.68 8.88 -10.88
N LEU A 259 4.88 8.46 -10.47
CA LEU A 259 5.52 7.21 -10.96
C LEU A 259 4.73 5.95 -10.57
N ARG A 260 3.92 6.01 -9.52
CA ARG A 260 3.00 4.92 -9.12
C ARG A 260 1.75 4.81 -10.02
N ARG A 261 1.53 5.77 -10.93
CA ARG A 261 0.30 5.92 -11.73
C ARG A 261 0.49 5.70 -13.21
N LEU A 262 1.66 5.23 -13.61
CA LEU A 262 1.87 4.85 -15.01
C LEU A 262 1.08 3.57 -15.29
N ASN A 263 1.27 3.01 -16.49
CA ASN A 263 0.72 1.69 -16.83
C ASN A 263 1.18 0.58 -15.88
N ILE A 264 2.28 0.81 -15.15
CA ILE A 264 2.73 0.04 -13.99
C ILE A 264 3.14 1.00 -12.87
N SER A 265 3.07 0.54 -11.62
CA SER A 265 3.66 1.28 -10.49
C SER A 265 5.14 0.95 -10.42
N ILE A 266 6.02 1.90 -10.79
CA ILE A 266 7.47 1.66 -10.78
C ILE A 266 7.94 1.23 -9.38
N PRO A 267 7.63 1.96 -8.27
CA PRO A 267 8.08 1.55 -6.95
C PRO A 267 7.66 0.12 -6.57
N ALA A 268 6.38 -0.22 -6.75
CA ALA A 268 5.89 -1.57 -6.41
C ALA A 268 6.52 -2.67 -7.29
N MET A 269 6.86 -2.34 -8.54
CA MET A 269 7.43 -3.30 -9.47
C MET A 269 8.92 -3.57 -9.20
N LEU A 270 9.65 -2.62 -8.60
CA LEU A 270 11.05 -2.84 -8.23
C LEU A 270 11.19 -3.96 -7.21
N ASP A 271 10.39 -3.93 -6.14
CA ASP A 271 10.35 -5.00 -5.13
C ASP A 271 9.96 -6.34 -5.75
N THR A 272 8.91 -6.33 -6.58
CA THR A 272 8.43 -7.54 -7.27
C THR A 272 9.53 -8.15 -8.15
N LEU A 273 10.24 -7.33 -8.93
CA LEU A 273 11.29 -7.79 -9.82
C LEU A 273 12.56 -8.22 -9.08
N GLU A 274 12.88 -7.61 -7.93
CA GLU A 274 13.97 -8.06 -7.07
C GLU A 274 13.72 -9.47 -6.54
N ASP A 275 12.52 -9.73 -6.02
CA ASP A 275 12.09 -11.04 -5.55
C ASP A 275 12.12 -12.07 -6.70
N GLU A 276 11.50 -11.75 -7.84
CA GLU A 276 11.50 -12.63 -9.01
C GLU A 276 12.92 -12.95 -9.48
N CYS A 277 13.80 -11.95 -9.55
CA CYS A 277 15.21 -12.14 -9.89
C CYS A 277 15.90 -13.06 -8.89
N THR A 278 15.66 -12.85 -7.59
CA THR A 278 16.24 -13.66 -6.52
C THR A 278 15.80 -15.11 -6.66
N PHE A 279 14.50 -15.35 -6.86
CA PHE A 279 13.96 -16.70 -7.06
C PHE A 279 14.54 -17.38 -8.30
N VAL A 280 14.72 -16.65 -9.41
CA VAL A 280 15.39 -17.18 -10.60
C VAL A 280 16.84 -17.58 -10.31
N ASN A 281 17.57 -16.76 -9.54
CA ASN A 281 18.96 -17.04 -9.14
C ASN A 281 19.09 -18.23 -8.18
N GLU A 282 18.14 -18.40 -7.27
CA GLU A 282 18.11 -19.50 -6.31
C GLU A 282 17.57 -20.81 -6.89
N SER A 283 16.73 -20.71 -7.94
CA SER A 283 16.13 -21.88 -8.58
C SER A 283 17.17 -22.77 -9.27
N ILE A 284 17.05 -24.08 -9.07
CA ILE A 284 17.87 -25.10 -9.72
C ILE A 284 17.04 -25.73 -10.83
N GLY A 285 17.55 -25.68 -12.06
CA GLY A 285 16.92 -26.23 -13.26
C GLY A 285 17.90 -26.20 -14.42
#